data_AF-A0A7Y3J2T5-F1
#
_entry.id   AF-A0A7Y3J2T5-F1
#
_cell.length_a   1.000
_cell.length_b   1.000
_cell.length_c   1.000
_cell.angle_alpha   90.00
_cell.angle_beta   90.00
_cell.angle_gamma   90.00
#
_symmetry.space_group_name_H-M   'P 1'
#
loop_
_entity.id
_entity.type
_entity.pdbx_description
1 polymer ?
#
loop_
_entity_poly.entity_id
_entity_poly.type
_entity_poly.pdbx_seq_one_letter_code
_entity_poly.pdbx_strand_id
1 'polypeptide(L)'
;MLSKFLPWITMLIVFSSFLVMSSKLHDQEAAQRQARLTAESRYLAAQIDTDLDNRVGALERLAASWRRQSSMDPPELLHDVRRYLEDVPGYQAIEGVDATHHVAWVYPLQGNEQAVHLNLGFEPNRARAMLKAWATGLPQATAPVNLVQGGKGFLLFIPVVGFSQERYL
;
A
#
# COMPACT_ATOMS: atom_id res chain seq x y z
N MET A 1 32.19 -33.52 61.59
CA MET A 1 32.36 -32.10 61.22
C MET A 1 31.66 -31.74 59.91
N LEU A 2 31.60 -32.62 58.88
CA LEU A 2 30.88 -32.36 57.61
C LEU A 2 29.37 -32.07 57.76
N SER A 3 28.67 -32.69 58.72
CA SER A 3 27.21 -32.53 58.88
C SER A 3 26.77 -31.11 59.24
N LYS A 4 27.66 -30.28 59.82
CA LYS A 4 27.37 -28.88 60.16
C LYS A 4 27.28 -27.98 58.91
N PHE A 5 27.86 -28.38 57.78
CA PHE A 5 27.89 -27.58 56.55
C PHE A 5 26.81 -27.97 55.53
N LEU A 6 26.13 -29.11 55.71
CA LEU A 6 25.06 -29.59 54.84
C LEU A 6 23.92 -28.58 54.56
N PRO A 7 23.39 -27.81 55.55
CA PRO A 7 22.33 -26.84 55.28
C PRO A 7 22.79 -25.67 54.40
N TRP A 8 24.05 -25.25 54.52
CA TRP A 8 24.60 -24.17 53.70
C TRP A 8 24.78 -24.59 52.24
N ILE A 9 25.23 -25.84 52.02
CA ILE A 9 25.39 -26.40 50.67
C ILE A 9 24.03 -26.53 49.98
N THR A 10 23.02 -27.02 50.69
CA THR A 10 21.66 -27.16 50.12
C THR A 10 21.05 -25.81 49.77
N MET A 11 21.19 -24.78 50.62
CA MET A 11 20.76 -23.42 50.29
C MET A 11 21.48 -22.85 49.06
N LEU A 12 22.79 -23.06 48.93
CA LEU A 12 23.57 -22.61 47.77
C LEU A 12 23.08 -23.26 46.48
N ILE A 13 22.77 -24.56 46.50
CA ILE A 13 22.23 -25.27 45.33
C ILE A 13 20.86 -24.70 44.94
N VAL A 14 19.95 -24.53 45.90
CA VAL A 14 18.62 -23.95 45.64
C VAL A 14 18.73 -22.52 45.12
N PHE A 15 19.64 -21.71 45.67
CA PHE A 15 19.85 -20.34 45.21
C PHE A 15 20.41 -20.31 43.78
N SER A 16 21.40 -21.16 43.47
CA SER A 16 21.95 -21.27 42.12
C SER A 16 20.92 -21.73 41.10
N SER A 17 20.06 -22.70 41.45
CA SER A 17 18.99 -23.17 40.56
C SER A 17 17.92 -22.10 40.33
N PHE A 18 17.57 -21.34 41.37
CA PHE A 18 16.69 -20.18 41.27
C PHE A 18 17.26 -19.10 40.33
N LEU A 19 18.55 -18.78 40.44
CA LEU A 19 19.21 -17.82 39.55
C LEU A 19 19.19 -18.27 38.09
N VAL A 20 19.51 -19.54 37.82
CA VAL A 20 19.48 -20.10 36.45
C VAL A 20 18.05 -20.10 35.88
N MET A 21 17.06 -20.49 36.69
CA MET A 21 15.66 -20.49 36.28
C MET A 21 15.18 -19.06 35.97
N SER A 22 15.49 -18.12 36.85
CA SER A 22 15.15 -16.71 36.68
C SER A 22 15.78 -16.12 35.42
N SER A 23 17.08 -16.36 35.17
CA SER A 23 17.74 -15.92 33.94
C SER A 23 17.06 -16.48 32.69
N LYS A 24 16.76 -17.79 32.66
CA LYS A 24 16.09 -18.43 31.53
C LYS A 24 14.68 -17.89 31.29
N LEU A 25 13.94 -17.58 32.36
CA LEU A 25 12.61 -16.97 32.26
C LEU A 25 12.69 -15.59 31.62
N HIS A 26 13.60 -14.71 32.07
CA HIS A 26 13.77 -13.38 31.49
C HIS A 26 14.19 -13.43 30.01
N ASP A 27 15.11 -14.33 29.65
CA ASP A 27 15.54 -14.51 28.25
C ASP A 27 14.38 -15.00 27.37
N GLN A 28 13.57 -15.93 27.87
CA GLN A 28 12.39 -16.42 27.17
C GLN A 28 11.33 -15.34 26.99
N GLU A 29 11.06 -14.53 28.01
CA GLU A 29 10.11 -13.42 27.91
C GLU A 29 10.56 -12.36 26.89
N ALA A 30 11.86 -12.07 26.82
CA ALA A 30 12.41 -11.17 25.81
C ALA A 30 12.26 -11.77 24.40
N ALA A 31 12.61 -13.05 24.22
CA ALA A 31 12.47 -13.74 22.95
C ALA A 31 11.00 -13.83 22.49
N GLN A 32 10.07 -14.13 23.40
CA GLN A 32 8.64 -14.19 23.11
C GLN A 32 8.07 -12.84 22.74
N ARG A 33 8.44 -11.75 23.45
CA ARG A 33 8.04 -10.39 23.07
C ARG A 33 8.51 -10.04 21.67
N GLN A 34 9.77 -10.32 21.35
CA GLN A 34 10.31 -10.05 20.02
C GLN A 34 9.63 -10.90 18.93
N ALA A 35 9.39 -12.18 19.22
CA ALA A 35 8.68 -13.07 18.30
C ALA A 35 7.25 -12.59 18.04
N ARG A 36 6.54 -12.13 19.08
CA ARG A 36 5.19 -11.57 18.95
C ARG A 36 5.18 -10.28 18.13
N LEU A 37 6.08 -9.34 18.41
CA LEU A 37 6.22 -8.09 17.63
C LEU A 37 6.55 -8.37 16.16
N THR A 38 7.40 -9.37 15.91
CA THR A 38 7.77 -9.77 14.54
C THR A 38 6.58 -10.42 13.84
N ALA A 39 5.84 -11.29 14.51
CA ALA A 39 4.65 -11.91 13.97
C ALA A 39 3.55 -10.89 13.66
N GLU A 40 3.34 -9.91 14.54
CA GLU A 40 2.40 -8.81 14.35
C GLU A 40 2.82 -7.91 13.18
N SER A 41 4.09 -7.52 13.10
CA SER A 41 4.63 -6.76 11.96
C SER A 41 4.43 -7.50 10.63
N ARG A 42 4.69 -8.81 10.60
CA ARG A 42 4.48 -9.65 9.40
C ARG A 42 3.01 -9.78 9.04
N TYR A 43 2.15 -9.91 10.04
CA TYR A 43 0.71 -9.98 9.84
C TYR A 43 0.19 -8.67 9.23
N LEU A 44 0.59 -7.52 9.77
CA LEU A 44 0.23 -6.20 9.23
C LEU A 44 0.75 -6.00 7.81
N ALA A 45 2.00 -6.38 7.54
CA ALA A 45 2.57 -6.32 6.19
C ALA A 45 1.76 -7.18 5.19
N ALA A 46 1.44 -8.42 5.57
CA ALA A 46 0.62 -9.30 4.73
C ALA A 46 -0.81 -8.76 4.50
N GLN A 47 -1.39 -8.07 5.48
CA GLN A 47 -2.68 -7.40 5.31
C GLN A 47 -2.60 -6.24 4.32
N ILE A 48 -1.54 -5.41 4.40
CA ILE A 48 -1.30 -4.33 3.44
C ILE A 48 -1.10 -4.89 2.04
N ASP A 49 -0.27 -5.93 1.88
CA ASP A 49 -0.03 -6.56 0.58
C ASP A 49 -1.34 -7.10 -0.02
N THR A 50 -2.15 -7.79 0.78
CA THR A 50 -3.45 -8.31 0.34
C THR A 50 -4.41 -7.19 -0.07
N ASP A 51 -4.46 -6.10 0.69
CA ASP A 51 -5.29 -4.94 0.39
C ASP A 51 -4.85 -4.25 -0.92
N LEU A 52 -3.53 -4.08 -1.11
CA LEU A 52 -2.97 -3.52 -2.35
C LEU A 52 -3.22 -4.41 -3.57
N ASP A 53 -3.05 -5.73 -3.46
CA ASP A 53 -3.32 -6.66 -4.55
C ASP A 53 -4.80 -6.63 -4.97
N ASN A 54 -5.71 -6.59 -3.99
CA ASN A 54 -7.14 -6.47 -4.26
C ASN A 54 -7.47 -5.16 -4.99
N ARG A 55 -6.86 -4.05 -4.57
CA ARG A 55 -6.98 -2.73 -5.19
C ARG A 55 -6.47 -2.70 -6.63
N VAL A 56 -5.25 -3.20 -6.86
CA VAL A 56 -4.66 -3.27 -8.20
C VAL A 56 -5.56 -4.08 -9.13
N GLY A 57 -5.91 -5.31 -8.72
CA GLY A 57 -6.75 -6.18 -9.54
C GLY A 57 -8.14 -5.61 -9.79
N ALA A 58 -8.69 -4.83 -8.85
CA ALA A 58 -9.97 -4.18 -9.03
C ALA A 58 -9.90 -3.00 -10.04
N LEU A 59 -8.84 -2.19 -10.03
CA LEU A 59 -8.64 -1.14 -11.03
C LEU A 59 -8.33 -1.72 -12.42
N GLU A 60 -7.63 -2.84 -12.49
CA GLU A 60 -7.44 -3.55 -13.76
C GLU A 60 -8.78 -4.04 -14.35
N ARG A 61 -9.71 -4.51 -13.52
CA ARG A 61 -11.07 -4.87 -13.98
C ARG A 61 -11.84 -3.66 -14.49
N LEU A 62 -11.72 -2.51 -13.82
CA LEU A 62 -12.31 -1.25 -14.27
C LEU A 62 -11.71 -0.80 -15.62
N ALA A 63 -10.39 -0.80 -15.74
CA ALA A 63 -9.71 -0.50 -17.00
C ALA A 63 -10.10 -1.48 -18.12
N ALA A 64 -10.23 -2.78 -17.82
CA ALA A 64 -10.65 -3.79 -18.77
C ALA A 64 -12.11 -3.64 -19.22
N SER A 65 -13.00 -3.14 -18.35
CA SER A 65 -14.39 -2.85 -18.74
C SER A 65 -14.44 -1.72 -19.76
N TRP A 66 -13.60 -0.70 -19.59
CA TRP A 66 -13.48 0.43 -20.52
C TRP A 66 -12.90 0.03 -21.87
N ARG A 67 -11.92 -0.88 -21.92
CA ARG A 67 -11.37 -1.38 -23.20
C ARG A 67 -12.42 -2.05 -24.09
N ARG A 68 -13.50 -2.58 -23.52
CA ARG A 68 -14.61 -3.18 -24.28
C ARG A 68 -15.55 -2.14 -24.88
N GLN A 69 -15.47 -0.89 -24.42
CA GLN A 69 -16.29 0.22 -24.88
C GLN A 69 -15.39 1.19 -25.65
N SER A 70 -15.55 1.26 -26.97
CA SER A 70 -14.72 2.10 -27.85
C SER A 70 -14.82 3.60 -27.56
N SER A 71 -15.88 4.02 -26.88
CA SER A 71 -16.07 5.37 -26.35
C SER A 71 -17.08 5.29 -25.20
N MET A 72 -16.82 6.00 -24.10
CA MET A 72 -17.77 6.13 -22.99
C MET A 72 -18.13 7.61 -22.82
N ASP A 73 -19.42 7.90 -22.65
CA ASP A 73 -19.90 9.26 -22.39
C ASP A 73 -19.40 9.73 -21.01
N PRO A 74 -18.96 10.99 -20.84
CA PRO A 74 -18.42 11.47 -19.57
C PRO A 74 -19.27 11.20 -18.32
N PRO A 75 -20.61 11.28 -18.36
CA PRO A 75 -21.45 10.94 -17.21
C PRO A 75 -21.39 9.46 -16.82
N GLU A 76 -21.32 8.55 -17.80
CA GLU A 76 -21.27 7.11 -17.55
C GLU A 76 -19.92 6.70 -16.95
N LEU A 77 -18.83 7.29 -17.43
CA LEU A 77 -17.50 7.07 -16.88
C LEU A 77 -17.41 7.52 -15.41
N LEU A 78 -17.90 8.73 -15.11
CA LEU A 78 -17.87 9.24 -13.75
C LEU A 78 -18.80 8.45 -12.82
N HIS A 79 -19.91 7.92 -13.33
CA HIS A 79 -20.80 7.04 -12.58
C HIS A 79 -20.12 5.72 -12.21
N ASP A 80 -19.39 5.10 -13.14
CA ASP A 80 -18.64 3.87 -12.89
C ASP A 80 -17.49 4.10 -11.90
N VAL A 81 -16.73 5.20 -12.06
CA VAL A 81 -15.67 5.58 -11.11
C VAL A 81 -16.22 5.87 -9.72
N ARG A 82 -17.37 6.55 -9.62
CA ARG A 82 -18.04 6.82 -8.34
C ARG A 82 -18.39 5.53 -7.61
N ARG A 83 -19.15 4.65 -8.27
CA ARG A 83 -19.57 3.38 -7.68
C ARG A 83 -18.36 2.57 -7.22
N TYR A 84 -17.31 2.57 -8.03
CA TYR A 84 -16.08 1.86 -7.72
C TYR A 84 -15.38 2.40 -6.46
N LEU A 85 -15.27 3.73 -6.31
CA LEU A 85 -14.67 4.33 -5.10
C LEU A 85 -15.50 4.09 -3.84
N GLU A 86 -16.83 3.96 -3.96
CA GLU A 86 -17.71 3.59 -2.86
C GLU A 86 -17.47 2.13 -2.41
N ASP A 87 -17.25 1.22 -3.36
CA ASP A 87 -17.04 -0.21 -3.09
C ASP A 87 -15.62 -0.53 -2.60
N VAL A 88 -14.61 0.26 -2.99
CA VAL A 88 -13.19 0.02 -2.67
C VAL A 88 -12.59 1.27 -2.00
N PRO A 89 -12.89 1.53 -0.72
CA PRO A 89 -12.42 2.72 0.00
C PRO A 89 -10.90 2.67 0.18
N GLY A 90 -10.21 3.82 0.11
CA GLY A 90 -8.76 3.93 0.35
C GLY A 90 -7.96 4.55 -0.81
N TYR A 91 -8.62 4.89 -1.92
CA TYR A 91 -8.07 5.82 -2.90
C TYR A 91 -8.42 7.25 -2.52
N GLN A 92 -7.45 8.16 -2.65
CA GLN A 92 -7.70 9.60 -2.51
C GLN A 92 -8.40 10.17 -3.75
N ALA A 93 -8.04 9.67 -4.94
CA ALA A 93 -8.64 10.03 -6.21
C ALA A 93 -8.38 8.96 -7.28
N ILE A 94 -9.22 8.94 -8.32
CA ILE A 94 -8.95 8.30 -9.61
C ILE A 94 -8.84 9.42 -10.65
N GLU A 95 -7.80 9.33 -11.47
CA GLU A 95 -7.42 10.33 -12.46
C GLU A 95 -7.41 9.72 -13.86
N GLY A 96 -7.99 10.43 -14.83
CA GLY A 96 -7.83 10.13 -16.26
C GLY A 96 -6.64 10.89 -16.81
N VAL A 97 -5.71 10.17 -17.44
CA VAL A 97 -4.54 10.78 -18.07
C VAL A 97 -4.71 10.74 -19.58
N ASP A 98 -4.43 11.85 -20.24
CA ASP A 98 -4.48 11.97 -21.70
C ASP A 98 -3.18 11.50 -22.38
N ALA A 99 -3.18 11.51 -23.71
CA ALA A 99 -2.02 11.12 -24.51
C ALA A 99 -0.82 12.08 -24.37
N THR A 100 -1.02 13.27 -23.82
CA THR A 100 0.03 14.28 -23.55
C THR A 100 0.59 14.17 -22.14
N HIS A 101 0.20 13.15 -21.38
CA HIS A 101 0.58 12.90 -19.98
C HIS A 101 0.05 13.93 -18.97
N HIS A 102 -1.03 14.64 -19.33
CA HIS A 102 -1.72 15.52 -18.40
C HIS A 102 -2.94 14.81 -17.83
N VAL A 103 -3.27 15.14 -16.58
CA VAL A 103 -4.52 14.71 -15.96
C VAL A 103 -5.67 15.46 -16.63
N ALA A 104 -6.49 14.75 -17.40
CA ALA A 104 -7.67 15.29 -18.08
C ALA A 104 -8.85 15.48 -17.13
N TRP A 105 -9.04 14.56 -16.19
CA TRP A 105 -10.10 14.61 -15.19
C TRP A 105 -9.69 13.92 -13.91
N VAL A 106 -10.38 14.25 -12.81
CA VAL A 106 -10.15 13.67 -11.48
C VAL A 106 -11.48 13.47 -10.76
N TYR A 107 -11.59 12.36 -10.01
CA TYR A 107 -12.74 12.07 -9.17
C TYR A 107 -12.31 11.49 -7.81
N PRO A 108 -12.88 11.96 -6.67
CA PRO A 108 -13.76 13.13 -6.57
C PRO A 108 -12.98 14.42 -6.86
N LEU A 109 -13.66 15.43 -7.43
CA LEU A 109 -13.02 16.72 -7.71
C LEU A 109 -12.69 17.49 -6.42
N GLN A 110 -13.59 17.44 -5.44
CA GLN A 110 -13.43 18.15 -4.17
C GLN A 110 -12.16 17.69 -3.45
N GLY A 111 -11.24 18.62 -3.19
CA GLY A 111 -9.95 18.36 -2.54
C GLY A 111 -8.86 17.82 -3.47
N ASN A 112 -9.17 17.60 -4.75
CA ASN A 112 -8.22 17.12 -5.76
C ASN A 112 -8.10 18.06 -6.98
N GLU A 113 -8.60 19.30 -6.86
CA GLU A 113 -8.67 20.27 -7.95
C GLU A 113 -7.28 20.58 -8.54
N GLN A 114 -6.24 20.56 -7.71
CA GLN A 114 -4.85 20.79 -8.11
C GLN A 114 -4.27 19.72 -9.03
N ALA A 115 -4.92 18.55 -9.11
CA ALA A 115 -4.50 17.48 -10.00
C ALA A 115 -4.92 17.75 -11.45
N VAL A 116 -5.99 18.53 -11.70
CA VAL A 116 -6.51 18.78 -13.05
C VAL A 116 -5.48 19.53 -13.89
N HIS A 117 -5.25 19.06 -15.12
CA HIS A 117 -4.21 19.54 -16.05
C HIS A 117 -2.78 19.45 -15.52
N LEU A 118 -2.53 18.68 -14.45
CA LEU A 118 -1.18 18.44 -13.97
C LEU A 118 -0.40 17.62 -14.99
N ASN A 119 0.75 18.14 -15.43
CA ASN A 119 1.71 17.37 -16.21
C ASN A 119 2.37 16.34 -15.30
N LEU A 120 2.17 15.04 -15.54
CA LEU A 120 2.75 13.99 -14.70
C LEU A 120 4.25 13.77 -14.91
N GLY A 121 4.84 14.39 -15.93
CA GLY A 121 6.26 14.36 -16.24
C GLY A 121 7.13 15.26 -15.36
N PHE A 122 6.54 16.16 -14.56
CA PHE A 122 7.30 17.14 -13.78
C PHE A 122 8.16 16.52 -12.64
N GLU A 123 7.71 15.38 -12.09
CA GLU A 123 8.38 14.70 -10.98
C GLU A 123 8.92 13.34 -11.47
N PRO A 124 10.20 13.03 -11.21
CA PRO A 124 10.85 11.85 -11.80
C PRO A 124 10.21 10.49 -11.49
N ASN A 125 9.68 10.29 -10.28
CA ASN A 125 9.05 9.01 -9.92
C ASN A 125 7.71 8.83 -10.63
N ARG A 126 6.88 9.87 -10.72
CA ARG A 126 5.65 9.89 -11.52
C ARG A 126 5.94 9.59 -12.99
N ALA A 127 6.87 10.33 -13.58
CA ALA A 127 7.26 10.18 -14.98
C ALA A 127 7.73 8.77 -15.28
N ARG A 128 8.63 8.22 -14.46
CA ARG A 128 9.20 6.88 -14.65
C ARG A 128 8.13 5.78 -14.58
N ALA A 129 7.23 5.83 -13.59
CA ALA A 129 6.19 4.82 -13.45
C ALA A 129 5.18 4.89 -14.61
N MET A 130 4.73 6.09 -14.96
CA MET A 130 3.81 6.34 -16.07
C MET A 130 4.38 5.85 -17.41
N LEU A 131 5.61 6.25 -17.75
CA LEU A 131 6.26 5.83 -18.99
C LEU A 131 6.47 4.32 -19.05
N LYS A 132 6.81 3.70 -17.92
CA LYS A 132 6.95 2.24 -17.85
C LYS A 132 5.60 1.53 -17.99
N ALA A 133 4.52 2.05 -17.41
CA ALA A 133 3.18 1.50 -17.57
C ALA A 133 2.74 1.58 -19.04
N TRP A 134 2.99 2.73 -19.68
CA TRP A 134 2.74 2.91 -21.11
C TRP A 134 3.54 1.92 -21.95
N ALA A 135 4.86 1.82 -21.73
CA ALA A 135 5.74 1.00 -22.54
C ALA A 135 5.49 -0.50 -22.40
N THR A 136 5.10 -0.96 -21.20
CA THR A 136 4.90 -2.39 -20.91
C THR A 136 3.46 -2.84 -21.08
N GLY A 137 2.49 -1.93 -21.03
CA GLY A 137 1.07 -2.28 -20.94
C GLY A 137 0.67 -2.93 -19.62
N LEU A 138 1.54 -2.89 -18.60
CA LEU A 138 1.33 -3.47 -17.27
C LEU A 138 1.16 -2.38 -16.20
N PRO A 139 0.39 -2.62 -15.11
CA PRO A 139 0.31 -1.70 -13.98
C PRO A 139 1.68 -1.31 -13.43
N GLN A 140 1.89 -0.04 -13.11
CA GLN A 140 3.10 0.42 -12.41
C GLN A 140 2.76 1.37 -11.27
N ALA A 141 3.37 1.14 -10.11
CA ALA A 141 3.32 2.05 -8.99
C ALA A 141 4.55 2.98 -8.97
N THR A 142 4.38 4.19 -8.44
CA THR A 142 5.52 5.06 -8.12
C THR A 142 6.19 4.63 -6.81
N ALA A 143 7.45 5.04 -6.63
CA ALA A 143 7.96 5.22 -5.27
C ALA A 143 7.11 6.28 -4.53
N PRO A 144 7.20 6.40 -3.18
CA PRO A 144 6.47 7.42 -2.46
C PRO A 144 6.78 8.84 -2.96
N VAL A 145 5.75 9.61 -3.28
CA VAL A 145 5.82 11.00 -3.74
C VAL A 145 4.97 11.91 -2.85
N ASN A 146 5.22 13.21 -2.94
CA ASN A 146 4.27 14.19 -2.42
C ASN A 146 3.13 14.35 -3.42
N LEU A 147 1.90 14.23 -2.93
CA LEU A 147 0.70 14.42 -3.75
C LEU A 147 0.43 15.92 -3.88
N VAL A 148 0.05 16.38 -5.08
CA VAL A 148 -0.28 17.80 -5.28
C VAL A 148 -1.55 18.16 -4.52
N GLN A 149 -2.41 17.18 -4.30
CA GLN A 149 -3.61 17.25 -3.49
C GLN A 149 -3.30 17.27 -1.97
N GLY A 150 -2.03 17.13 -1.58
CA GLY A 150 -1.56 17.11 -0.20
C GLY A 150 -1.28 15.71 0.33
N GLY A 151 -0.33 15.63 1.26
CA GLY A 151 0.12 14.37 1.87
C GLY A 151 1.19 13.62 1.08
N LYS A 152 1.58 12.46 1.61
CA LYS A 152 2.55 11.55 1.00
C LYS A 152 1.86 10.26 0.62
N GLY A 153 2.08 9.80 -0.60
CA GLY A 153 1.43 8.61 -1.14
C GLY A 153 2.18 8.07 -2.35
N PHE A 154 1.50 7.28 -3.17
CA PHE A 154 2.02 6.77 -4.43
C PHE A 154 0.92 6.78 -5.47
N LEU A 155 1.30 6.78 -6.74
CA LEU A 155 0.36 6.68 -7.86
C LEU A 155 0.45 5.27 -8.44
N LEU A 156 -0.69 4.72 -8.83
CA LEU A 156 -0.80 3.47 -9.56
C LEU A 156 -1.31 3.75 -10.96
N PHE A 157 -0.46 3.55 -11.96
CA PHE A 157 -0.79 3.73 -13.36
C PHE A 157 -1.33 2.44 -13.96
N ILE A 158 -2.56 2.47 -14.44
CA ILE A 158 -3.19 1.35 -15.16
C ILE A 158 -3.35 1.75 -16.64
N PRO A 159 -2.61 1.12 -17.57
CA PRO A 159 -2.71 1.49 -18.97
C PRO A 159 -4.05 1.07 -19.57
N VAL A 160 -4.70 1.94 -20.33
CA VAL A 160 -5.95 1.66 -21.06
C VAL A 160 -5.66 1.80 -22.55
N VAL A 161 -5.75 0.71 -23.32
CA VAL A 161 -5.46 0.69 -24.76
C VAL A 161 -6.76 0.80 -25.55
N GLY A 162 -6.77 1.63 -26.60
CA GLY A 162 -7.92 1.74 -27.52
C GLY A 162 -9.09 2.57 -27.00
N PHE A 163 -8.92 3.28 -25.88
CA PHE A 163 -9.90 4.22 -25.33
C PHE A 163 -9.57 5.64 -25.79
N SER A 164 -10.46 6.27 -26.58
CA SER A 164 -10.29 7.67 -27.01
C SER A 164 -10.98 8.62 -26.02
N GLN A 165 -10.21 9.54 -25.44
CA GLN A 165 -10.70 10.60 -24.54
C GLN A 165 -11.00 11.92 -25.28
N GLU A 166 -11.07 11.92 -26.61
CA GLU A 166 -11.22 13.14 -27.43
C GLU A 166 -12.46 14.01 -27.10
N ARG A 167 -13.41 13.49 -26.31
CA ARG A 167 -14.64 14.20 -25.91
C ARG A 167 -14.57 14.84 -24.49
N TYR A 168 -13.42 14.79 -23.82
CA TYR A 168 -13.20 15.36 -22.48
C TYR A 168 -12.36 16.67 -22.49
N LEU A 169 -11.91 17.12 -23.67
CA LEU A 169 -11.24 18.41 -23.92
C LEU A 169 -12.25 19.43 -24.45
#